data_AF-A0A821KX74-F1
#
_entry.id   AF-A0A821KX74-F1
#
_cell.length_a   1.000
_cell.length_b   1.000
_cell.length_c   1.000
_cell.angle_alpha   90.00
_cell.angle_beta   90.00
_cell.angle_gamma   90.00
#
_symmetry.space_group_name_H-M   'P 1'
#
loop_
_entity.id
_entity.type
_entity.pdbx_description
1 polymer ?
#
loop_
_entity_poly.entity_id
_entity_poly.type
_entity_poly.pdbx_seq_one_letter_code
_entity_poly.pdbx_strand_id
1 'polypeptide(L)'
;MEYEPLTLKFLQQHSIGMNREINSVPTIELSVDIGKTAHQLISMLEKVSKFQDTLFQSAILKQMITRYYRFMQLKAIYLPNVLLVPTLDIEIIWQTHLLRPEIYRADCIRLFRQVVDHSLVTTDIQQFLKKQAFIDTCHFYEERFGEKYCELA
;
A
#
# COMPACT_ATOMS: atom_id res chain seq x y z
N MET A 1 0.91 41.96 7.63
CA MET A 1 1.33 41.11 8.75
C MET A 1 2.01 39.91 8.15
N GLU A 2 3.32 40.01 7.97
CA GLU A 2 4.17 38.97 7.41
C GLU A 2 4.59 38.00 8.52
N TYR A 3 4.48 36.70 8.23
CA TYR A 3 4.81 35.61 9.15
C TYR A 3 6.28 35.24 8.92
N GLU A 4 7.17 35.55 9.86
CA GLU A 4 8.54 35.05 9.86
C GLU A 4 8.56 33.56 10.27
N PRO A 5 9.21 32.66 9.50
CA PRO A 5 9.37 31.27 9.90
C PRO A 5 10.48 31.11 10.95
N LEU A 6 10.17 30.34 12.00
CA LEU A 6 10.99 30.04 13.20
C LEU A 6 12.36 29.35 12.93
N THR A 7 12.77 29.18 11.69
CA THR A 7 13.97 28.41 11.31
C THR A 7 15.29 29.18 11.52
N LEU A 8 15.28 30.51 11.62
CA LEU A 8 16.53 31.29 11.67
C LEU A 8 17.09 31.58 13.07
N LYS A 9 16.35 31.31 14.15
CA LYS A 9 16.85 31.58 15.52
C LYS A 9 17.72 30.46 16.11
N PHE A 10 17.75 29.27 15.52
CA PHE A 10 18.49 28.13 16.09
C PHE A 10 19.96 28.03 15.66
N LEU A 11 20.41 28.86 14.70
CA LEU A 11 21.75 28.72 14.09
C LEU A 11 22.76 29.83 14.46
N GLN A 12 22.48 30.73 15.41
CA GLN A 12 23.37 31.87 15.69
C GLN A 12 23.97 31.97 17.11
N GLN A 13 23.83 30.97 17.99
CA GLN A 13 24.33 31.13 19.38
C GLN A 13 25.47 30.21 19.84
N HIS A 14 26.01 29.30 19.03
CA HIS A 14 27.16 28.50 19.46
C HIS A 14 28.20 28.29 18.36
N SER A 15 28.88 29.37 17.97
CA SER A 15 30.18 29.30 17.30
C SER A 15 31.28 29.01 18.34
N ILE A 16 31.41 27.74 18.73
CA ILE A 16 32.61 27.22 19.40
C ILE A 16 33.08 26.01 18.59
N GLY A 17 34.32 26.11 18.10
CA GLY A 17 34.90 25.24 17.09
C GLY A 17 34.82 23.76 17.42
N MET A 18 34.33 23.00 16.44
CA MET A 18 34.65 21.59 16.31
C MET A 18 34.75 21.29 14.82
N ASN A 19 35.98 21.30 14.29
CA ASN A 19 36.32 20.58 13.07
C ASN A 19 36.05 19.10 13.34
N ARG A 20 34.81 18.66 13.10
CA ARG A 20 34.51 17.28 12.80
C ARG A 20 34.10 17.28 11.35
N GLU A 21 34.83 16.53 10.55
CA GLU A 21 34.40 16.09 9.22
C GLU A 21 32.89 15.81 9.29
N ILE A 22 32.12 16.53 8.48
CA ILE A 22 30.71 16.23 8.28
C ILE A 22 30.70 14.90 7.53
N ASN A 23 30.86 13.82 8.28
CA ASN A 23 30.59 12.47 7.83
C ASN A 23 29.18 12.50 7.24
N SER A 24 29.11 12.12 5.96
CA SER A 24 27.91 12.07 5.12
C SER A 24 26.64 11.90 5.93
N VAL A 25 25.77 12.92 5.93
CA VAL A 25 24.42 12.80 6.49
C VAL A 25 23.79 11.55 5.88
N PRO A 26 23.33 10.57 6.67
CA PRO A 26 22.68 9.39 6.11
C PRO A 26 21.42 9.82 5.36
N THR A 27 21.48 9.75 4.04
CA THR A 27 20.34 10.03 3.17
C THR A 27 19.36 8.88 3.27
N ILE A 28 18.10 9.17 3.60
CA ILE A 28 17.03 8.18 3.52
C ILE A 28 16.68 8.05 2.03
N GLU A 29 17.05 6.93 1.42
CA GLU A 29 16.59 6.57 0.07
C GLU A 29 15.18 6.00 0.15
N LEU A 30 14.25 6.62 -0.56
CA LEU A 30 12.89 6.14 -0.67
C LEU A 30 12.78 5.24 -1.90
N SER A 31 12.23 4.04 -1.71
CA SER A 31 12.00 3.08 -2.79
C SER A 31 10.77 3.39 -3.65
N VAL A 32 10.10 4.53 -3.41
CA VAL A 32 8.83 4.90 -4.04
C VAL A 32 8.83 6.35 -4.50
N ASP A 33 8.15 6.62 -5.61
CA ASP A 33 7.82 7.98 -6.04
C ASP A 33 6.69 8.51 -5.15
N ILE A 34 7.03 9.48 -4.28
CA ILE A 34 6.08 10.09 -3.34
C ILE A 34 4.91 10.73 -4.07
N GLY A 35 5.20 11.46 -5.15
CA GLY A 35 4.18 12.17 -5.92
C GLY A 35 3.18 11.19 -6.50
N LYS A 36 3.64 10.17 -7.23
CA LYS A 36 2.80 9.12 -7.82
C LYS A 36 1.99 8.39 -6.75
N THR A 37 2.63 7.98 -5.67
CA THR A 37 1.99 7.21 -4.57
C THR A 37 0.92 8.04 -3.88
N ALA A 38 1.19 9.32 -3.59
CA ALA A 38 0.23 10.22 -2.97
C ALA A 38 -1.02 10.43 -3.84
N HIS A 39 -0.85 10.66 -5.15
CA HIS A 39 -1.99 10.79 -6.07
C HIS A 39 -2.83 9.51 -6.14
N GLN A 40 -2.19 8.34 -6.14
CA GLN A 40 -2.89 7.05 -6.15
C GLN A 40 -3.70 6.84 -4.86
N LEU A 41 -3.12 7.18 -3.70
CA LEU A 41 -3.79 7.10 -2.41
C LEU A 41 -5.01 8.03 -2.36
N ILE A 42 -4.87 9.28 -2.81
CA ILE A 42 -5.99 10.25 -2.87
C ILE A 42 -7.11 9.70 -3.77
N SER A 43 -6.79 9.25 -4.98
CA SER A 43 -7.79 8.72 -5.92
C SER A 43 -8.52 7.49 -5.36
N MET A 44 -7.83 6.64 -4.60
CA MET A 44 -8.46 5.51 -3.92
C MET A 44 -9.41 5.99 -2.82
N LEU A 45 -8.98 6.92 -1.95
CA LEU A 45 -9.80 7.44 -0.86
C LEU A 45 -11.06 8.16 -1.38
N GLU A 46 -10.96 8.90 -2.48
CA GLU A 46 -12.11 9.51 -3.17
C GLU A 46 -13.11 8.49 -3.72
N LYS A 47 -12.65 7.27 -4.09
CA LYS A 47 -13.56 6.20 -4.50
C LYS A 47 -14.24 5.58 -3.27
N VAL A 48 -13.48 5.33 -2.20
CA VAL A 48 -14.01 4.75 -0.95
C VAL A 48 -15.05 5.67 -0.31
N SER A 49 -14.84 6.99 -0.32
CA SER A 49 -15.79 7.95 0.26
C SER A 49 -17.18 7.89 -0.37
N LYS A 50 -17.28 7.51 -1.65
CA LYS A 50 -18.57 7.33 -2.36
C LYS A 50 -19.38 6.13 -1.86
N PHE A 51 -18.74 5.18 -1.18
CA PHE A 51 -19.36 3.93 -0.71
C PHE A 51 -19.27 3.74 0.81
N GLN A 52 -18.89 4.79 1.56
CA GLN A 52 -18.56 4.70 2.98
C GLN A 52 -19.68 4.07 3.83
N ASP A 53 -20.94 4.46 3.60
CA ASP A 53 -22.08 4.00 4.41
C ASP A 53 -22.35 2.49 4.26
N THR A 54 -21.96 1.92 3.11
CA THR A 54 -22.11 0.50 2.82
C THR A 54 -20.88 -0.30 3.27
N LEU A 55 -19.67 0.20 2.97
CA LEU A 55 -18.42 -0.51 3.24
C LEU A 55 -18.16 -0.71 4.74
N PHE A 56 -18.57 0.24 5.57
CA PHE A 56 -18.31 0.19 7.02
C PHE A 56 -19.41 -0.54 7.81
N GLN A 57 -20.36 -1.19 7.13
CA GLN A 57 -21.27 -2.13 7.78
C GLN A 57 -20.50 -3.37 8.25
N SER A 58 -20.77 -3.82 9.48
CA SER A 58 -19.98 -4.89 10.13
C SER A 58 -19.92 -6.20 9.34
N ALA A 59 -20.99 -6.57 8.64
CA ALA A 59 -21.02 -7.77 7.79
C ALA A 59 -20.13 -7.62 6.55
N ILE A 60 -20.21 -6.48 5.88
CA ILE A 60 -19.39 -6.15 4.71
C ILE A 60 -17.91 -6.11 5.10
N LEU A 61 -17.57 -5.44 6.20
CA LEU A 61 -16.20 -5.35 6.68
C LEU A 61 -15.57 -6.73 6.93
N LYS A 62 -16.32 -7.67 7.53
CA LYS A 62 -15.86 -9.07 7.71
C LYS A 62 -15.59 -9.77 6.38
N GLN A 63 -16.44 -9.53 5.37
CA GLN A 63 -16.24 -10.08 4.03
C GLN A 63 -14.99 -9.48 3.37
N MET A 64 -14.79 -8.16 3.48
CA MET A 64 -13.61 -7.46 2.95
C MET A 64 -12.31 -8.01 3.57
N ILE A 65 -12.29 -8.22 4.90
CA ILE A 65 -11.14 -8.82 5.61
C ILE A 65 -10.87 -10.25 5.12
N THR A 66 -11.93 -11.05 4.93
CA THR A 66 -11.81 -12.43 4.43
C THR A 66 -11.24 -12.46 3.02
N ARG A 67 -11.75 -11.60 2.14
CA ARG A 67 -11.28 -11.44 0.76
C ARG A 67 -9.83 -10.96 0.71
N TYR A 68 -9.46 -10.00 1.56
CA TYR A 68 -8.08 -9.56 1.72
C TYR A 68 -7.15 -10.71 2.13
N TYR A 69 -7.52 -11.48 3.15
CA TYR A 69 -6.73 -12.63 3.58
C TYR A 69 -6.51 -13.64 2.44
N ARG A 70 -7.58 -13.99 1.71
CA ARG A 70 -7.53 -14.88 0.54
C ARG A 70 -6.65 -14.32 -0.59
N PHE A 71 -6.76 -13.03 -0.88
CA PHE A 71 -5.91 -12.38 -1.87
C PHE A 71 -4.42 -12.46 -1.50
N MET A 72 -4.10 -12.23 -0.22
CA MET A 72 -2.73 -12.35 0.27
C MET A 72 -2.19 -13.79 0.17
N GLN A 73 -3.04 -14.81 0.37
CA GLN A 73 -2.67 -16.21 0.11
C GLN A 73 -2.31 -16.44 -1.36
N LEU A 74 -3.12 -15.96 -2.30
CA LEU A 74 -2.81 -16.07 -3.74
C LEU A 74 -1.48 -15.37 -4.04
N LYS A 75 -1.31 -14.14 -3.56
CA LYS A 75 -0.07 -13.40 -3.80
C LYS A 75 1.15 -14.12 -3.22
N ALA A 76 1.05 -14.69 -2.03
CA ALA A 76 2.13 -15.51 -1.46
C ALA A 76 2.47 -16.75 -2.29
N ILE A 77 1.50 -17.35 -2.98
CA ILE A 77 1.70 -18.54 -3.85
C ILE A 77 2.35 -18.16 -5.18
N TYR A 78 1.90 -17.06 -5.80
CA TYR A 78 2.29 -16.72 -7.16
C TYR A 78 3.39 -15.65 -7.28
N LEU A 79 3.79 -15.02 -6.17
CA LEU A 79 4.94 -14.11 -6.15
C LEU A 79 6.25 -14.85 -6.51
N PRO A 80 7.20 -14.17 -7.18
CA PRO A 80 7.10 -12.84 -7.80
C PRO A 80 6.59 -12.89 -9.26
N ASN A 81 6.15 -14.05 -9.75
CA ASN A 81 6.01 -14.31 -11.18
C ASN A 81 4.68 -13.82 -11.78
N VAL A 82 3.63 -13.70 -10.96
CA VAL A 82 2.30 -13.30 -11.42
C VAL A 82 1.91 -11.97 -10.81
N LEU A 83 1.43 -11.08 -11.67
CA LEU A 83 0.80 -9.85 -11.25
C LEU A 83 -0.65 -10.12 -10.83
N LEU A 84 -0.94 -9.92 -9.54
CA LEU A 84 -2.30 -9.95 -9.02
C LEU A 84 -2.79 -8.54 -8.71
N VAL A 85 -4.04 -8.24 -9.06
CA VAL A 85 -4.65 -6.92 -8.92
C VAL A 85 -5.75 -6.95 -7.85
N PRO A 86 -5.63 -6.20 -6.75
CA PRO A 86 -6.66 -6.11 -5.73
C PRO A 86 -7.88 -5.32 -6.24
N THR A 87 -9.09 -5.72 -5.81
CA THR A 87 -10.29 -4.88 -5.92
C THR A 87 -10.26 -3.75 -4.88
N LEU A 88 -11.12 -2.73 -5.02
CA LEU A 88 -11.10 -1.54 -4.15
C LEU A 88 -11.27 -1.89 -2.66
N ASP A 89 -12.13 -2.86 -2.34
CA ASP A 89 -12.40 -3.32 -0.99
C ASP A 89 -11.21 -4.07 -0.37
N ILE A 90 -10.47 -4.83 -1.18
CA ILE A 90 -9.24 -5.51 -0.75
C ILE A 90 -8.12 -4.48 -0.56
N GLU A 91 -7.99 -3.53 -1.48
CA GLU A 91 -6.95 -2.50 -1.46
C GLU A 91 -7.06 -1.63 -0.20
N ILE A 92 -8.26 -1.18 0.20
CA ILE A 92 -8.42 -0.34 1.39
C ILE A 92 -8.03 -1.08 2.69
N ILE A 93 -8.35 -2.38 2.79
CA ILE A 93 -7.93 -3.19 3.96
C ILE A 93 -6.42 -3.37 3.96
N TRP A 94 -5.82 -3.64 2.79
CA TRP A 94 -4.38 -3.79 2.70
C TRP A 94 -3.65 -2.49 3.06
N GLN A 95 -4.05 -1.36 2.49
CA GLN A 95 -3.48 -0.04 2.83
C GLN A 95 -3.60 0.26 4.32
N THR A 96 -4.76 -0.04 4.93
CA THR A 96 -4.95 0.10 6.39
C THR A 96 -3.98 -0.79 7.18
N HIS A 97 -3.73 -2.02 6.73
CA HIS A 97 -2.77 -2.92 7.35
C HIS A 97 -1.32 -2.40 7.24
N LEU A 98 -0.95 -1.78 6.12
CA LEU A 98 0.38 -1.19 5.89
C LEU A 98 0.67 0.00 6.82
N LEU A 99 -0.35 0.69 7.34
CA LEU A 99 -0.18 1.75 8.34
C LEU A 99 0.44 1.25 9.66
N ARG A 100 0.48 -0.07 9.87
CA ARG A 100 1.11 -0.71 11.05
C ARG A 100 2.22 -1.66 10.58
N PRO A 101 3.38 -1.15 10.12
CA PRO A 101 4.39 -1.94 9.42
C PRO A 101 4.94 -3.11 10.22
N GLU A 102 5.08 -2.97 11.55
CA GLU A 102 5.53 -4.07 12.42
C GLU A 102 4.54 -5.24 12.44
N ILE A 103 3.24 -4.94 12.53
CA ILE A 103 2.18 -5.96 12.52
C ILE A 103 2.04 -6.55 11.12
N TYR A 104 2.07 -5.70 10.09
CA TYR A 104 2.06 -6.16 8.70
C TYR A 104 3.15 -7.19 8.45
N ARG A 105 4.39 -6.87 8.85
CA ARG A 105 5.53 -7.77 8.72
C ARG A 105 5.32 -9.05 9.53
N ALA A 106 4.92 -8.95 10.80
CA ALA A 106 4.71 -10.11 11.66
C ALA A 106 3.64 -11.06 11.09
N ASP A 107 2.51 -10.51 10.63
CA ASP A 107 1.44 -11.27 10.02
C ASP A 107 1.85 -11.91 8.70
N CYS A 108 2.58 -11.20 7.84
CA CYS A 108 3.10 -11.76 6.60
C CYS A 108 4.06 -12.94 6.86
N ILE A 109 5.00 -12.80 7.79
CA ILE A 109 5.90 -13.89 8.16
C ILE A 109 5.14 -15.07 8.79
N ARG A 110 4.18 -14.79 9.66
CA ARG A 110 3.38 -15.82 10.35
C ARG A 110 2.49 -16.62 9.39
N LEU A 111 1.83 -15.94 8.47
CA LEU A 111 0.81 -16.53 7.59
C LEU A 111 1.38 -17.01 6.26
N PHE A 112 2.39 -16.33 5.73
CA PHE A 112 2.88 -16.52 4.36
C PHE A 112 4.38 -16.81 4.27
N ARG A 113 5.11 -16.82 5.39
CA ARG A 113 6.57 -17.08 5.48
C ARG A 113 7.47 -16.06 4.77
N GLN A 114 6.90 -15.04 4.16
CA GLN A 114 7.60 -13.95 3.49
C GLN A 114 6.80 -12.67 3.61
N VAL A 115 7.48 -11.52 3.50
CA VAL A 115 6.79 -10.23 3.38
C VAL A 115 6.21 -10.14 1.98
N VAL A 116 4.88 -10.00 1.91
CA VAL A 116 4.20 -9.78 0.64
C VAL A 116 4.41 -8.32 0.27
N ASP A 117 5.02 -8.04 -0.86
CA ASP A 117 5.28 -6.65 -1.24
C ASP A 117 3.98 -6.00 -1.76
N HIS A 118 3.57 -4.88 -1.15
CA HIS A 118 2.45 -4.09 -1.66
C HIS A 118 2.83 -3.34 -2.92
N SER A 119 4.13 -3.07 -3.14
CA SER A 119 4.65 -2.17 -4.16
C SER A 119 3.74 -2.19 -5.37
N LEU A 120 2.95 -1.12 -5.44
CA LEU A 120 2.04 -0.88 -6.52
C LEU A 120 2.86 -1.13 -7.77
N VAL A 121 2.30 -1.89 -8.69
CA VAL A 121 2.82 -2.00 -10.04
C VAL A 121 2.72 -0.61 -10.67
N THR A 122 3.76 0.16 -10.36
CA THR A 122 3.98 1.59 -10.58
C THR A 122 5.05 1.81 -11.63
N THR A 123 5.62 0.76 -12.19
CA THR A 123 6.08 0.84 -13.56
C THR A 123 4.87 1.07 -14.46
N ASP A 124 5.06 1.78 -15.56
CA ASP A 124 4.04 2.03 -16.59
C ASP A 124 3.69 0.74 -17.35
N ILE A 125 3.36 -0.31 -16.60
CA ILE A 125 2.70 -1.52 -17.07
C ILE A 125 1.44 -1.04 -17.79
N GLN A 126 1.48 -1.15 -19.11
CA GLN A 126 0.43 -0.68 -20.01
C GLN A 126 -0.94 -1.10 -19.47
N GLN A 127 -1.95 -0.23 -19.62
CA GLN A 127 -3.31 -0.47 -19.16
C GLN A 127 -3.84 -1.87 -19.55
N PHE A 128 -3.38 -2.40 -20.69
CA PHE A 128 -3.65 -3.75 -21.15
C PHE A 128 -3.17 -4.85 -20.18
N LEU A 129 -1.92 -4.77 -19.71
CA LEU A 129 -1.35 -5.73 -18.76
C LEU A 129 -2.08 -5.69 -17.41
N LYS A 130 -2.54 -4.52 -16.96
CA LYS A 130 -3.38 -4.40 -15.75
C LYS A 130 -4.75 -5.07 -15.92
N LYS A 131 -5.36 -4.94 -17.11
CA LYS A 131 -6.62 -5.63 -17.43
C LYS A 131 -6.43 -7.14 -17.45
N GLN A 132 -5.39 -7.64 -18.12
CA GLN A 132 -5.11 -9.07 -18.16
C GLN A 132 -4.83 -9.61 -16.76
N ALA A 133 -3.97 -8.94 -15.99
CA ALA A 133 -3.67 -9.34 -14.62
C ALA A 133 -4.92 -9.36 -13.72
N PHE A 134 -5.87 -8.45 -13.93
CA PHE A 134 -7.16 -8.49 -13.23
C PHE A 134 -7.99 -9.72 -13.61
N ILE A 135 -8.07 -10.05 -14.91
CA ILE A 135 -8.75 -11.27 -15.39
C ILE A 135 -8.10 -12.52 -14.79
N ASP A 136 -6.77 -12.59 -14.80
CA ASP A 136 -6.02 -13.70 -14.22
C ASP A 136 -6.28 -13.80 -12.71
N THR A 137 -6.31 -12.66 -12.01
CA THR A 137 -6.67 -12.63 -10.57
C THR A 137 -8.07 -13.18 -10.33
N CYS A 138 -9.05 -12.80 -11.17
CA CYS A 138 -10.40 -13.35 -11.09
C CYS A 138 -10.40 -14.87 -11.22
N HIS A 139 -9.68 -15.38 -12.23
CA HIS A 139 -9.60 -16.81 -12.50
C HIS A 139 -8.94 -17.58 -11.34
N PHE A 140 -7.77 -17.15 -10.87
CA PHE A 140 -7.06 -17.82 -9.78
C PHE A 140 -7.85 -17.79 -8.47
N TYR A 141 -8.56 -16.71 -8.20
CA TYR A 141 -9.39 -16.61 -7.00
C TYR A 141 -10.59 -17.56 -7.07
N GLU A 142 -11.29 -17.60 -8.21
CA GLU A 142 -12.44 -18.49 -8.41
C GLU A 142 -12.00 -19.97 -8.40
N GLU A 143 -10.91 -20.31 -9.07
CA GLU A 143 -10.33 -21.65 -9.07
C GLU A 143 -9.98 -22.11 -7.64
N ARG A 144 -9.40 -21.20 -6.83
CA ARG A 144 -8.89 -21.55 -5.51
C ARG A 144 -9.97 -21.61 -4.43
N PHE A 145 -10.94 -20.69 -4.47
CA PHE A 145 -11.90 -20.48 -3.39
C PHE A 145 -13.34 -20.84 -3.77
N GLY A 146 -13.61 -21.14 -5.04
CA GLY A 146 -14.96 -21.48 -5.52
C GLY A 146 -15.95 -20.31 -5.46
N GLU A 147 -15.46 -19.08 -5.31
CA GLU A 147 -16.25 -17.85 -5.21
C GLU A 147 -15.75 -16.84 -6.26
N LYS A 148 -16.65 -16.06 -6.84
CA LYS A 148 -16.24 -15.04 -7.80
C LYS A 148 -15.42 -13.94 -7.13
N TYR A 149 -14.37 -13.49 -7.81
CA TYR A 149 -13.49 -12.47 -7.27
C TYR A 149 -14.14 -11.09 -7.20
N CYS A 150 -15.00 -10.74 -8.15
CA CYS A 150 -15.74 -9.47 -8.12
C CYS A 150 -17.22 -9.75 -8.38
N GLU A 151 -18.06 -9.63 -7.36
CA GLU A 151 -19.53 -9.75 -7.46
C GLU A 151 -20.25 -8.40 -7.34
N LEU A 152 -19.52 -7.29 -7.33
CA LEU A 152 -20.08 -5.95 -7.19
C LEU A 152 -19.77 -5.13 -8.44
N ALA A 153 -20.68 -5.20 -9.40
CA ALA A 153 -21.00 -4.12 -10.32
C ALA A 153 -22.42 -3.63 -10.00
#